data_AF-Q6WWH9-F1
#
_entry.id   AF-Q6WWH9-F1
#
_cell.length_a   1.000
_cell.length_b   1.000
_cell.length_c   1.000
_cell.angle_alpha   90.00
_cell.angle_beta   90.00
_cell.angle_gamma   90.00
#
_symmetry.space_group_name_H-M   'P 1'
#
loop_
_entity.id
_entity.type
_entity.pdbx_description
1 polymer ?
#
loop_
_entity_poly.entity_id
_entity_poly.type
_entity_poly.pdbx_seq_one_letter_code
_entity_poly.pdbx_strand_id
1 'polypeptide(L)'
;GRYCDQPQEFPGVAHFHTMRVAQPGGKFYTAEYLRQICDLWDFRGSGITNMHGSTGDIIFLGTTTPQLEEVFYEMTHNLNQDLGGSGSNLRTPSDCIGQARCEYACYDTQALCYHLTQEYQDELHRPAFPYKFKFKFDGYPNCCVASIARADMSYIGTWRDDIRIDQEAVQAYIGG
;
A
#
# COMPACT_ATOMS: atom_id res chain seq x y z
N GLY A 1 -16.79 -7.62 -4.65
CA GLY A 1 -18.00 -6.89 -4.23
C GLY A 1 -18.54 -7.43 -2.91
N ARG A 2 -19.40 -6.66 -2.25
CA ARG A 2 -20.14 -7.04 -1.05
C ARG A 2 -21.56 -6.50 -1.15
N TYR A 3 -22.52 -7.25 -0.60
CA TYR A 3 -23.94 -6.94 -0.52
C TYR A 3 -24.40 -7.17 0.92
N CYS A 4 -25.29 -6.33 1.45
CA CYS A 4 -25.90 -6.58 2.76
C CYS A 4 -26.93 -7.72 2.66
N ASP A 5 -27.17 -8.42 3.77
CA ASP A 5 -28.14 -9.52 3.88
C ASP A 5 -29.59 -9.04 4.09
N GLN A 6 -29.80 -7.76 4.42
CA GLN A 6 -31.12 -7.12 4.61
C GLN A 6 -31.31 -5.89 3.71
N PRO A 7 -31.38 -6.03 2.38
CA PRO A 7 -31.41 -4.90 1.45
C PRO A 7 -32.70 -4.05 1.51
N GLN A 8 -33.81 -4.59 2.02
CA GLN A 8 -35.04 -3.84 2.23
C GLN A 8 -34.95 -2.94 3.47
N GLU A 9 -34.28 -3.40 4.53
CA GLU A 9 -34.07 -2.63 5.76
C GLU A 9 -32.95 -1.60 5.57
N PHE A 10 -31.89 -1.95 4.83
CA PHE A 10 -30.72 -1.11 4.60
C PHE A 10 -30.41 -0.89 3.11
N PRO A 11 -31.33 -0.23 2.36
CA PRO A 11 -31.19 -0.08 0.92
C PRO A 11 -29.94 0.72 0.49
N GLY A 12 -29.45 1.64 1.33
CA GLY A 12 -28.25 2.44 1.06
C GLY A 12 -26.94 1.64 1.00
N VAL A 13 -26.93 0.41 1.51
CA VAL A 13 -25.76 -0.49 1.48
C VAL A 13 -26.07 -1.83 0.82
N ALA A 14 -27.16 -1.90 0.04
CA ALA A 14 -27.50 -3.07 -0.76
C ALA A 14 -26.30 -3.52 -1.62
N HIS A 15 -25.59 -2.56 -2.23
CA HIS A 15 -24.26 -2.75 -2.79
C HIS A 15 -23.28 -1.91 -1.96
N PHE A 16 -22.21 -2.53 -1.48
CA PHE A 16 -21.20 -1.83 -0.69
C PHE A 16 -19.79 -2.33 -1.03
N HIS A 17 -19.43 -2.13 -2.30
CA HIS A 17 -18.18 -2.66 -2.85
C HIS A 17 -16.96 -1.87 -2.37
N THR A 18 -15.89 -2.58 -2.09
CA THR A 18 -14.60 -1.97 -1.76
C THR A 18 -13.71 -1.92 -3.00
N MET A 19 -13.14 -0.75 -3.29
CA MET A 19 -12.08 -0.59 -4.29
C MET A 19 -10.75 -0.43 -3.59
N ARG A 20 -9.73 -1.15 -4.06
CA ARG A 20 -8.35 -1.05 -3.56
C ARG A 20 -7.61 -0.14 -4.53
N VAL A 21 -6.99 0.91 -4.00
CA VAL A 21 -6.27 1.91 -4.78
C VAL A 21 -4.80 1.85 -4.39
N ALA A 22 -3.91 1.78 -5.38
CA ALA A 22 -2.48 1.61 -5.14
C ALA A 22 -1.90 2.81 -4.37
N GLN A 23 -1.14 2.57 -3.30
CA GLN A 23 -0.52 3.63 -2.52
C GLN A 23 0.90 3.96 -3.02
N PRO A 24 1.41 5.20 -2.84
CA PRO A 24 2.82 5.53 -3.06
C PRO A 24 3.73 4.89 -2.00
N GLY A 25 5.01 4.77 -2.33
CA GLY A 25 6.07 4.32 -1.41
C GLY A 25 6.08 5.12 -0.11
N GLY A 26 6.31 4.45 1.02
CA GLY A 26 6.30 5.06 2.34
C GLY A 26 4.97 5.70 2.79
N LYS A 27 3.91 5.65 1.95
CA LYS A 27 2.62 6.34 2.17
C LYS A 27 2.78 7.86 2.34
N PHE A 28 3.71 8.46 1.61
CA PHE A 28 3.84 9.91 1.54
C PHE A 28 2.79 10.51 0.61
N TYR A 29 2.16 11.59 1.05
CA TYR A 29 1.12 12.27 0.30
C TYR A 29 1.27 13.78 0.38
N THR A 30 0.80 14.47 -0.65
CA THR A 30 0.47 15.90 -0.57
C THR A 30 -1.00 16.07 -0.19
N ALA A 31 -1.32 17.18 0.48
CA ALA A 31 -2.73 17.50 0.80
C ALA A 31 -3.58 17.70 -0.46
N GLU A 32 -2.97 18.17 -1.56
CA GLU A 32 -3.64 18.33 -2.85
C GLU A 32 -4.13 16.98 -3.39
N TYR A 33 -3.26 15.97 -3.48
CA TYR A 33 -3.65 14.64 -3.92
C TYR A 33 -4.74 14.03 -3.03
N LEU A 34 -4.59 14.15 -1.70
CA LEU A 34 -5.60 13.64 -0.77
C LEU A 34 -6.96 14.32 -0.94
N ARG A 35 -7.01 15.62 -1.23
CA ARG A 35 -8.27 16.31 -1.52
C ARG A 35 -8.88 15.82 -2.82
N GLN A 36 -8.10 15.65 -3.88
CA GLN A 36 -8.59 15.15 -5.16
C GLN A 36 -9.23 13.76 -5.04
N ILE A 37 -8.61 12.82 -4.31
CA ILE A 37 -9.20 11.49 -4.09
C ILE A 37 -10.42 11.54 -3.17
N CYS A 38 -10.48 12.47 -2.21
CA CYS A 38 -11.66 12.70 -1.38
C CYS A 38 -12.82 13.25 -2.23
N ASP A 39 -12.60 14.27 -3.06
CA ASP A 39 -13.63 14.85 -3.93
C ASP A 39 -14.24 13.78 -4.85
N LEU A 40 -13.39 12.92 -5.44
CA LEU A 40 -13.85 11.78 -6.25
C LEU A 40 -14.70 10.80 -5.44
N TRP A 41 -14.21 10.42 -4.25
CA TRP A 41 -14.85 9.38 -3.45
C TRP A 41 -16.11 9.85 -2.72
N ASP A 42 -16.19 11.13 -2.38
CA ASP A 42 -17.41 11.77 -1.87
C ASP A 42 -18.50 11.82 -2.95
N PHE A 43 -18.12 12.05 -4.21
CA PHE A 43 -19.08 12.10 -5.32
C PHE A 43 -19.58 10.72 -5.77
N ARG A 44 -18.68 9.73 -5.86
CA ARG A 44 -18.97 8.42 -6.49
C ARG A 44 -18.98 7.22 -5.54
N GLY A 45 -18.67 7.46 -4.26
CA GLY A 45 -18.59 6.43 -3.24
C GLY A 45 -19.42 6.77 -2.01
N SER A 46 -19.03 6.19 -0.89
CA SER A 46 -19.67 6.40 0.42
C SER A 46 -19.08 7.58 1.21
N GLY A 47 -17.95 8.15 0.76
CA GLY A 47 -17.10 9.05 1.55
C GLY A 47 -16.30 8.34 2.66
N ILE A 48 -16.45 7.02 2.85
CA ILE A 48 -15.75 6.26 3.91
C ILE A 48 -14.52 5.58 3.34
N THR A 49 -13.40 5.66 4.07
CA THR A 49 -12.13 5.04 3.68
C THR A 49 -11.47 4.24 4.81
N ASN A 50 -10.53 3.37 4.45
CA ASN A 50 -9.46 2.96 5.37
C ASN A 50 -8.11 3.45 4.83
N MET A 51 -7.37 4.16 5.67
CA MET A 51 -6.03 4.70 5.39
C MET A 51 -5.05 4.02 6.36
N HIS A 52 -4.59 2.81 6.09
CA HIS A 52 -4.64 2.01 4.84
C HIS A 52 -5.11 0.59 5.11
N GLY A 53 -5.34 -0.19 4.05
CA GLY A 53 -5.50 -1.63 4.17
C GLY A 53 -4.20 -2.30 4.64
N SER A 54 -4.31 -3.43 5.34
CA SER A 54 -3.13 -4.13 5.90
C SER A 54 -2.14 -4.65 4.84
N THR A 55 -2.48 -4.65 3.55
CA THR A 55 -1.50 -4.98 2.49
C THR A 55 -0.71 -3.76 2.06
N GLY A 56 -1.33 -2.57 2.06
CA GLY A 56 -0.74 -1.30 1.66
C GLY A 56 -1.76 -0.32 1.09
N ASP A 57 -2.79 -0.86 0.41
CA ASP A 57 -3.73 -0.09 -0.42
C ASP A 57 -4.46 1.03 0.33
N ILE A 58 -4.75 2.13 -0.35
CA ILE A 58 -5.86 3.00 0.02
C ILE A 58 -7.16 2.21 -0.19
N ILE A 59 -8.08 2.28 0.76
CA ILE A 59 -9.34 1.53 0.71
C ILE A 59 -10.49 2.51 0.56
N PHE A 60 -11.11 2.50 -0.62
CA PHE A 60 -12.38 3.15 -0.90
C PHE A 60 -13.50 2.20 -0.49
N LEU A 61 -14.17 2.49 0.63
CA LEU A 61 -15.07 1.55 1.32
C LEU A 61 -16.54 1.84 1.00
N GLY A 62 -17.08 1.18 -0.02
CA GLY A 62 -18.50 1.22 -0.33
C GLY A 62 -18.82 2.07 -1.55
N THR A 63 -19.14 1.40 -2.64
CA THR A 63 -19.82 1.99 -3.80
C THR A 63 -20.70 0.92 -4.47
N THR A 64 -21.39 1.30 -5.54
CA THR A 64 -22.29 0.45 -6.31
C THR A 64 -21.60 -0.07 -7.58
N THR A 65 -22.16 -1.12 -8.18
CA THR A 65 -21.59 -1.74 -9.40
C THR A 65 -21.45 -0.74 -10.56
N PRO A 66 -22.45 0.12 -10.87
CA PRO A 66 -22.33 1.08 -11.98
C PRO A 66 -21.24 2.13 -11.80
N GLN A 67 -20.83 2.42 -10.56
CA GLN A 67 -19.81 3.43 -10.27
C GLN A 67 -18.37 2.90 -10.38
N LEU A 68 -18.16 1.58 -10.52
CA LEU A 68 -16.81 1.00 -10.52
C LEU A 68 -15.96 1.51 -11.69
N GLU A 69 -16.48 1.43 -12.91
CA GLU A 69 -15.79 1.89 -14.12
C GLU A 69 -15.65 3.42 -14.13
N GLU A 70 -16.66 4.13 -13.63
CA GLU A 70 -16.64 5.59 -13.51
C GLU A 70 -15.51 6.07 -12.58
N VAL A 71 -15.39 5.47 -11.40
CA VAL A 71 -14.30 5.78 -10.46
C VAL A 71 -12.96 5.38 -11.06
N PHE A 72 -12.88 4.23 -11.72
CA PHE A 72 -11.65 3.79 -12.38
C PHE A 72 -11.20 4.72 -13.51
N TYR A 73 -12.15 5.20 -14.33
CA TYR A 73 -11.88 6.15 -15.39
C TYR A 73 -11.31 7.46 -14.84
N GLU A 74 -11.95 8.04 -13.81
CA GLU A 74 -11.49 9.27 -13.17
C GLU A 74 -10.09 9.11 -12.55
N MET A 75 -9.84 8.02 -11.83
CA MET A 75 -8.54 7.74 -11.23
C MET A 75 -7.43 7.66 -12.30
N THR A 76 -7.68 6.94 -13.38
CA THR A 76 -6.67 6.72 -14.43
C THR A 76 -6.46 7.94 -15.31
N HIS A 77 -7.53 8.61 -15.76
CA HIS A 77 -7.45 9.70 -16.73
C HIS A 77 -7.12 11.05 -16.09
N ASN A 78 -7.57 11.29 -14.85
CA ASN A 78 -7.45 12.61 -14.21
C ASN A 78 -6.47 12.62 -13.04
N LEU A 79 -6.25 11.48 -12.37
CA LEU A 79 -5.36 11.41 -11.19
C LEU A 79 -4.08 10.61 -11.42
N ASN A 80 -3.90 9.99 -12.60
CA ASN A 80 -2.79 9.08 -12.91
C ASN A 80 -2.59 8.02 -11.82
N GLN A 81 -3.71 7.43 -11.38
CA GLN A 81 -3.77 6.52 -10.24
C GLN A 81 -4.44 5.20 -10.65
N ASP A 82 -3.82 4.09 -10.24
CA ASP A 82 -4.31 2.75 -10.55
C ASP A 82 -4.88 2.02 -9.31
N LEU A 83 -5.53 0.89 -9.56
CA LEU A 83 -6.04 -0.04 -8.58
C LEU A 83 -4.92 -0.88 -7.95
N GLY A 84 -5.22 -1.39 -6.76
CA GLY A 84 -4.42 -2.41 -6.09
C GLY A 84 -4.83 -3.84 -6.43
N GLY A 85 -4.05 -4.81 -5.96
CA GLY A 85 -4.24 -6.23 -6.28
C GLY A 85 -5.23 -6.97 -5.37
N SER A 86 -6.05 -7.84 -5.96
CA SER A 86 -6.87 -8.83 -5.24
C SER A 86 -7.16 -10.07 -6.10
N GLY A 87 -7.29 -11.25 -5.48
CA GLY A 87 -7.44 -12.53 -6.20
C GLY A 87 -6.22 -13.45 -6.10
N SER A 88 -6.07 -14.40 -7.01
CA SER A 88 -4.88 -15.28 -7.09
C SER A 88 -3.81 -14.66 -8.00
N ASN A 89 -3.25 -13.55 -7.53
CA ASN A 89 -2.31 -12.66 -8.21
C ASN A 89 -1.20 -12.19 -7.26
N LEU A 90 -0.24 -11.45 -7.81
CA LEU A 90 0.55 -10.52 -7.02
C LEU A 90 -0.39 -9.50 -6.37
N ARG A 91 -0.22 -9.26 -5.07
CA ARG A 91 -0.91 -8.20 -4.34
C ARG A 91 -0.01 -6.98 -4.26
N THR A 92 -0.64 -5.84 -4.01
CA THR A 92 0.03 -4.55 -3.84
C THR A 92 1.24 -4.66 -2.92
N PRO A 93 2.46 -4.46 -3.45
CA PRO A 93 3.65 -4.46 -2.63
C PRO A 93 3.64 -3.30 -1.62
N SER A 94 4.36 -3.45 -0.52
CA SER A 94 4.54 -2.36 0.45
C SER A 94 5.91 -2.38 1.14
N ASP A 95 6.36 -1.20 1.50
CA ASP A 95 7.68 -0.94 2.06
C ASP A 95 7.60 -0.24 3.43
N CYS A 96 8.70 -0.30 4.19
CA CYS A 96 8.93 0.62 5.30
C CYS A 96 9.42 1.98 4.80
N ILE A 97 9.45 2.98 5.68
CA ILE A 97 9.88 4.36 5.34
C ILE A 97 11.27 4.43 4.69
N GLY A 98 12.13 3.44 4.94
CA GLY A 98 13.42 3.32 4.27
C GLY A 98 14.31 4.55 4.43
N GLN A 99 15.10 4.84 3.39
CA GLN A 99 16.07 5.93 3.37
C GLN A 99 15.43 7.32 3.42
N ALA A 100 14.12 7.46 3.20
CA ALA A 100 13.47 8.76 3.27
C ALA A 100 13.53 9.37 4.68
N ARG A 101 13.55 8.55 5.75
CA ARG A 101 13.61 9.04 7.13
C ARG A 101 14.12 8.02 8.15
N CYS A 102 14.98 7.09 7.74
CA CYS A 102 15.62 6.15 8.66
C CYS A 102 17.10 5.96 8.31
N GLU A 103 17.95 6.26 9.28
CA GLU A 103 19.40 6.13 9.25
C GLU A 103 19.89 4.67 9.24
N TYR A 104 18.99 3.70 9.52
CA TYR A 104 19.29 2.27 9.52
C TYR A 104 19.00 1.58 8.18
N ALA A 105 18.39 2.28 7.21
CA ALA A 105 17.99 1.68 5.95
C ALA A 105 19.21 1.26 5.11
N CYS A 106 19.34 -0.05 4.87
CA CYS A 106 20.47 -0.64 4.15
C CYS A 106 20.32 -0.57 2.62
N TYR A 107 19.13 -0.22 2.12
CA TYR A 107 18.85 0.02 0.70
C TYR A 107 17.62 0.92 0.54
N ASP A 108 17.39 1.41 -0.68
CA ASP A 108 16.19 2.19 -1.01
C ASP A 108 14.97 1.25 -1.17
N THR A 109 14.24 1.07 -0.08
CA THR A 109 13.02 0.22 -0.03
C THR A 109 11.91 0.75 -0.93
N GLN A 110 11.76 2.07 -1.00
CA GLN A 110 10.70 2.72 -1.77
C GLN A 110 10.94 2.56 -3.26
N ALA A 111 12.17 2.79 -3.72
CA ALA A 111 12.51 2.62 -5.13
C ALA A 111 12.34 1.17 -5.59
N LEU A 112 12.80 0.18 -4.81
CA LEU A 112 12.63 -1.22 -5.17
C LEU A 112 11.15 -1.64 -5.15
N CYS A 113 10.39 -1.20 -4.13
CA CYS A 113 8.96 -1.46 -4.05
C CYS A 113 8.22 -0.91 -5.26
N TYR A 114 8.49 0.34 -5.62
CA TYR A 114 7.90 0.98 -6.81
C TYR A 114 8.29 0.25 -8.09
N HIS A 115 9.58 -0.01 -8.28
CA HIS A 115 10.09 -0.68 -9.48
C HIS A 115 9.43 -2.05 -9.71
N LEU A 116 9.39 -2.91 -8.69
CA LEU A 116 8.77 -4.24 -8.83
C LEU A 116 7.24 -4.17 -8.92
N THR A 117 6.62 -3.13 -8.37
CA THR A 117 5.18 -2.90 -8.59
C THR A 117 4.89 -2.57 -10.04
N GLN A 118 5.74 -1.77 -10.69
CA GLN A 118 5.60 -1.39 -12.10
C GLN A 118 5.99 -2.54 -13.05
N GLU A 119 7.05 -3.27 -12.73
CA GLU A 119 7.53 -4.40 -13.53
C GLU A 119 6.45 -5.51 -13.64
N TYR A 120 5.78 -5.82 -12.53
CA TYR A 120 4.81 -6.92 -12.43
C TYR A 120 3.35 -6.44 -12.39
N GLN A 121 3.03 -5.39 -13.15
CA GLN A 121 1.66 -4.88 -13.26
C GLN A 121 0.69 -5.93 -13.81
N ASP A 122 1.11 -6.73 -14.79
CA ASP A 122 0.25 -7.78 -15.36
C ASP A 122 -0.12 -8.82 -14.31
N GLU A 123 0.88 -9.33 -13.58
CA GLU A 123 0.68 -10.32 -12.51
C GLU A 123 -0.10 -9.77 -11.33
N LEU A 124 -0.14 -8.44 -11.15
CA LEU A 124 -0.94 -7.77 -10.13
C LEU A 124 -2.40 -7.61 -10.57
N HIS A 125 -2.65 -7.17 -11.80
CA HIS A 125 -4.00 -6.88 -12.29
C HIS A 125 -4.73 -8.12 -12.83
N ARG A 126 -4.01 -9.12 -13.34
CA ARG A 126 -4.57 -10.31 -13.99
C ARG A 126 -4.16 -11.58 -13.23
N PRO A 127 -5.07 -12.17 -12.42
CA PRO A 127 -4.80 -13.39 -11.66
C PRO A 127 -4.32 -14.57 -12.51
N ALA A 128 -3.00 -14.82 -12.48
CA ALA A 128 -2.34 -15.90 -13.22
C ALA A 128 -1.71 -16.96 -12.29
N PHE A 129 -1.77 -16.78 -10.97
CA PHE A 129 -1.12 -17.67 -10.01
C PHE A 129 -2.10 -18.68 -9.40
N PRO A 130 -1.60 -19.81 -8.85
CA PRO A 130 -2.45 -20.76 -8.11
C PRO A 130 -3.12 -20.13 -6.89
N TYR A 131 -2.45 -19.17 -6.25
CA TYR A 131 -2.97 -18.44 -5.10
C TYR A 131 -2.37 -17.04 -5.01
N LYS A 132 -2.72 -16.29 -3.95
CA LYS A 132 -2.19 -14.94 -3.72
C LYS A 132 -0.68 -14.98 -3.48
N PHE A 133 0.02 -13.94 -3.93
CA PHE A 133 1.45 -13.73 -3.67
C PHE A 133 1.70 -12.28 -3.24
N LYS A 134 2.64 -12.05 -2.31
CA LYS A 134 2.91 -10.71 -1.75
C LYS A 134 4.40 -10.44 -1.67
N PHE A 135 4.77 -9.22 -2.04
CA PHE A 135 6.07 -8.63 -1.73
C PHE A 135 5.96 -7.65 -0.56
N LYS A 136 6.97 -7.64 0.31
CA LYS A 136 7.20 -6.56 1.28
C LYS A 136 8.68 -6.27 1.48
N PHE A 137 9.00 -4.99 1.67
CA PHE A 137 10.36 -4.46 1.69
C PHE A 137 10.68 -3.79 3.02
N ASP A 138 11.53 -4.43 3.81
CA ASP A 138 12.10 -3.87 5.03
C ASP A 138 13.55 -3.47 4.80
N GLY A 139 13.87 -2.21 5.11
CA GLY A 139 15.21 -1.65 4.90
C GLY A 139 16.29 -2.24 5.82
N TYR A 140 15.89 -2.90 6.91
CA TYR A 140 16.77 -3.43 7.95
C TYR A 140 16.03 -4.44 8.85
N PRO A 141 16.73 -5.20 9.72
CA PRO A 141 16.14 -6.33 10.45
C PRO A 141 15.05 -6.01 11.49
N ASN A 142 14.82 -4.74 11.88
CA ASN A 142 13.70 -4.40 12.77
C ASN A 142 12.32 -4.61 12.13
N CYS A 143 12.27 -4.80 10.81
CA CYS A 143 11.09 -5.31 10.12
C CYS A 143 9.83 -4.43 10.31
N CYS A 144 9.96 -3.12 10.11
CA CYS A 144 8.89 -2.14 10.35
C CYS A 144 7.61 -2.36 9.51
N VAL A 145 7.69 -2.95 8.31
CA VAL A 145 6.50 -3.34 7.52
C VAL A 145 6.09 -4.81 7.76
N ALA A 146 6.82 -5.52 8.63
CA ALA A 146 6.62 -6.90 9.01
C ALA A 146 6.60 -7.86 7.80
N SER A 147 7.55 -7.69 6.88
CA SER A 147 7.67 -8.51 5.67
C SER A 147 7.69 -10.00 5.98
N ILE A 148 8.54 -10.42 6.93
CA ILE A 148 8.75 -11.83 7.30
C ILE A 148 7.47 -12.57 7.71
N ALA A 149 6.46 -11.86 8.22
CA ALA A 149 5.20 -12.44 8.68
C ALA A 149 4.03 -12.23 7.72
N ARG A 150 4.14 -11.28 6.77
CA ARG A 150 2.99 -10.76 6.01
C ARG A 150 3.25 -10.70 4.49
N ALA A 151 4.31 -11.32 4.01
CA ALA A 151 4.63 -11.46 2.60
C ALA A 151 5.12 -12.88 2.28
N ASP A 152 4.77 -13.35 1.09
CA ASP A 152 5.22 -14.64 0.56
C ASP A 152 6.70 -14.57 0.15
N MET A 153 7.15 -13.39 -0.30
CA MET A 153 8.57 -13.08 -0.50
C MET A 153 8.93 -11.78 0.23
N SER A 154 9.88 -11.92 1.15
CA SER A 154 10.32 -10.88 2.06
C SER A 154 11.71 -10.37 1.68
N TYR A 155 11.86 -9.05 1.55
CA TYR A 155 13.14 -8.41 1.26
C TYR A 155 13.59 -7.65 2.51
N ILE A 156 14.63 -8.13 3.19
CA ILE A 156 15.10 -7.56 4.45
C ILE A 156 16.56 -7.14 4.29
N GLY A 157 16.82 -5.84 4.46
CA GLY A 157 18.14 -5.25 4.27
C GLY A 157 19.12 -5.64 5.37
N THR A 158 20.39 -5.71 4.99
CA THR A 158 21.52 -5.93 5.90
C THR A 158 22.79 -5.32 5.31
N TRP A 159 23.84 -5.25 6.11
CA TRP A 159 25.21 -5.01 5.66
C TRP A 159 26.04 -6.29 5.83
N ARG A 160 27.30 -6.28 5.35
CA ARG A 160 28.21 -7.44 5.37
C ARG A 160 29.62 -7.13 5.89
N ASP A 161 29.86 -5.88 6.24
CA ASP A 161 31.06 -5.33 6.84
C ASP A 161 30.85 -5.07 8.35
N ASP A 162 31.82 -4.42 8.99
CA ASP A 162 31.78 -4.16 10.44
C ASP A 162 30.82 -3.02 10.80
N ILE A 163 30.26 -3.08 12.00
CA ILE A 163 29.49 -1.95 12.56
C ILE A 163 30.44 -0.76 12.76
N ARG A 164 30.03 0.42 12.29
CA ARG A 164 30.75 1.68 12.49
C ARG A 164 30.54 2.18 13.91
N ILE A 165 31.62 2.45 14.63
CA ILE A 165 31.59 2.89 16.03
C ILE A 165 32.20 4.28 16.16
N ASP A 166 31.41 5.24 16.62
CA ASP A 166 31.87 6.57 17.02
C ASP A 166 32.17 6.57 18.53
N GLN A 167 33.44 6.62 18.90
CA GLN A 167 33.88 6.56 20.30
C GLN A 167 33.50 7.81 21.09
N GLU A 168 33.39 8.99 20.44
CA GLU A 168 32.96 10.21 21.13
C GLU A 168 31.48 10.11 21.51
N ALA A 169 30.64 9.67 20.58
CA ALA A 169 29.23 9.40 20.86
C ALA A 169 29.06 8.35 21.97
N VAL A 170 29.85 7.26 21.96
CA VAL A 170 29.83 6.24 23.03
C VAL A 170 30.15 6.84 24.40
N GLN A 171 31.17 7.71 24.50
CA GLN A 171 31.50 8.38 25.76
C GLN A 171 30.39 9.33 26.20
N ALA A 172 29.75 10.05 25.28
CA ALA A 172 28.59 10.88 25.60
C ALA A 172 27.44 10.04 26.19
N TYR A 173 27.12 8.88 25.61
CA TYR A 173 26.12 7.96 26.18
C TYR A 173 26.50 7.44 27.58
N ILE A 174 27.78 7.19 27.86
CA ILE A 174 28.27 6.78 29.19
C ILE A 174 28.16 7.94 30.20
N GLY A 175 28.36 9.18 29.73
CA GLY A 175 28.32 10.40 30.54
C GLY A 175 26.91 10.84 30.98
N GLY A 176 25.86 10.32 30.34
CA GLY A 176 24.47 10.75 30.54
C GLY A 176 24.12 12.04 29.82
#